data_AF-A0A938GPU2-F1
#
_entry.id   AF-A0A938GPU2-F1
#
_cell.length_a   1.000
_cell.length_b   1.000
_cell.length_c   1.000
_cell.angle_alpha   90.00
_cell.angle_beta   90.00
_cell.angle_gamma   90.00
#
_symmetry.space_group_name_H-M   'P 1'
#
loop_
_entity.id
_entity.type
_entity.pdbx_description
1 polymer ?
#
loop_
_entity_poly.entity_id
_entity_poly.type
_entity_poly.pdbx_seq_one_letter_code
_entity_poly.pdbx_strand_id
1 'polypeptide(L)'
;MKLQKQLQTRICWVAALAFLALVAVSDAQACATCFGATDSPLGRGLNWGIAALLVVVNSVIGGICCFFYFIARRASRIAAEEAHLAVGSASKSI
;
A
#
# COMPACT_ATOMS: atom_id res chain seq x y z
N MET A 1 15.56 -14.27 0.82
CA MET A 1 15.82 -12.80 0.92
C MET A 1 15.60 -12.01 -0.39
N LYS A 2 16.00 -12.51 -1.58
CA LYS A 2 15.81 -11.81 -2.88
C LYS A 2 14.34 -11.62 -3.27
N LEU A 3 13.49 -12.63 -3.03
CA LEU A 3 12.06 -12.60 -3.39
C LEU A 3 11.26 -11.55 -2.60
N GLN A 4 11.59 -11.33 -1.33
CA GLN A 4 10.90 -10.37 -0.45
C GLN A 4 11.27 -8.91 -0.78
N LYS A 5 12.55 -8.64 -1.10
CA LYS A 5 12.97 -7.35 -1.65
C LYS A 5 12.32 -7.12 -3.01
N GLN A 6 12.30 -8.11 -3.90
CA GLN A 6 11.61 -8.02 -5.18
C GLN A 6 10.12 -7.71 -5.00
N LEU A 7 9.43 -8.39 -4.08
CA LEU A 7 8.01 -8.13 -3.81
C LEU A 7 7.78 -6.75 -3.22
N GLN A 8 8.64 -6.27 -2.32
CA GLN A 8 8.51 -4.93 -1.75
C GLN A 8 8.78 -3.84 -2.78
N THR A 9 9.83 -4.00 -3.60
CA THR A 9 10.11 -3.08 -4.69
C THR A 9 8.96 -3.12 -5.68
N ARG A 10 8.42 -4.29 -6.02
CA ARG A 10 7.23 -4.43 -6.89
C ARG A 10 6.00 -3.76 -6.29
N ILE A 11 5.73 -3.91 -4.98
CA ILE A 11 4.60 -3.26 -4.30
C ILE A 11 4.79 -1.73 -4.27
N CYS A 12 5.99 -1.24 -3.93
CA CYS A 12 6.27 0.20 -3.96
C CYS A 12 6.18 0.77 -5.37
N TRP A 13 6.65 0.03 -6.38
CA TRP A 13 6.53 0.41 -7.79
C TRP A 13 5.07 0.37 -8.27
N VAL A 14 4.29 -0.63 -7.89
CA VAL A 14 2.86 -0.70 -8.21
C VAL A 14 2.09 0.40 -7.49
N ALA A 15 2.40 0.71 -6.24
CA ALA A 15 1.80 1.81 -5.51
C ALA A 15 2.17 3.17 -6.13
N ALA A 16 3.43 3.36 -6.51
CA ALA A 16 3.88 4.56 -7.20
C ALA A 16 3.26 4.69 -8.60
N LEU A 17 3.15 3.60 -9.36
CA LEU A 17 2.50 3.57 -10.67
C LEU A 17 0.98 3.77 -10.55
N ALA A 18 0.33 3.20 -9.53
CA ALA A 18 -1.08 3.42 -9.25
C ALA A 18 -1.34 4.86 -8.82
N PHE A 19 -0.46 5.46 -8.01
CA PHE A 19 -0.52 6.87 -7.66
C PHE A 19 -0.29 7.77 -8.88
N LEU A 20 0.69 7.44 -9.72
CA LEU A 20 0.95 8.16 -10.97
C LEU A 20 -0.20 8.02 -11.96
N ALA A 21 -0.84 6.84 -12.04
CA ALA A 21 -2.04 6.61 -12.85
C ALA A 21 -3.24 7.38 -12.30
N LEU A 22 -3.44 7.42 -10.98
CA LEU A 22 -4.46 8.24 -10.34
C LEU A 22 -4.27 9.74 -10.62
N VAL A 23 -3.02 10.22 -10.68
CA VAL A 23 -2.69 11.60 -11.04
C VAL A 23 -2.81 11.87 -12.55
N ALA A 24 -2.46 10.89 -13.38
CA ALA A 24 -2.51 11.00 -14.84
C ALA A 24 -3.93 10.85 -15.41
N VAL A 25 -4.85 10.24 -14.66
CA VAL A 25 -6.28 10.24 -14.98
C VAL A 25 -6.84 11.62 -14.64
N SER A 26 -6.61 12.56 -15.55
CA SER A 26 -7.26 13.88 -15.57
C SER A 26 -8.75 13.81 -15.93
N ASP A 27 -9.20 12.64 -16.41
CA ASP A 27 -10.55 12.39 -16.92
C ASP A 27 -11.23 11.19 -16.22
N ALA A 28 -11.02 11.05 -14.90
CA ALA A 28 -11.80 10.12 -14.08
C ALA A 28 -13.24 10.64 -13.97
N GLN A 29 -14.02 10.43 -15.01
CA GLN A 29 -15.48 10.57 -15.08
C GLN A 29 -16.20 9.53 -14.19
N ALA A 30 -15.67 9.25 -13.00
CA ALA A 30 -16.25 8.29 -12.07
C ALA A 30 -15.92 8.66 -10.61
N CYS A 31 -16.63 9.65 -10.08
CA CYS A 31 -17.22 9.54 -8.75
C CYS A 31 -18.60 10.22 -8.78
N ALA A 32 -19.64 9.40 -8.58
CA ALA A 32 -21.04 9.68 -8.86
C ALA A 32 -21.67 10.77 -7.96
N THR A 33 -21.32 12.02 -8.20
CA THR A 33 -22.36 13.01 -8.55
C THR A 33 -22.66 13.01 -10.06
N CYS A 34 -21.90 12.26 -10.86
CA CYS A 34 -21.81 12.16 -12.32
C CYS A 34 -23.09 12.10 -13.21
N PHE A 35 -24.31 12.42 -12.78
CA PHE A 35 -25.37 12.93 -13.69
C PHE A 35 -26.35 13.95 -13.05
N GLY A 36 -26.14 14.37 -11.80
CA GLY A 36 -26.99 15.36 -11.12
C GLY A 36 -26.24 16.66 -10.85
N ALA A 37 -26.50 17.69 -11.67
CA ALA A 37 -26.05 19.09 -11.52
C ALA A 37 -24.65 19.28 -10.87
N THR A 38 -23.61 18.74 -11.50
CA THR A 38 -22.20 18.94 -11.12
C THR A 38 -21.78 20.42 -11.10
N ASP A 39 -22.47 21.28 -11.86
CA ASP A 39 -22.20 22.71 -11.96
C ASP A 39 -22.89 23.56 -10.88
N SER A 40 -23.73 22.94 -10.04
CA SER A 40 -24.34 23.65 -8.92
C SER A 40 -23.32 23.85 -7.78
N PRO A 41 -23.43 24.95 -6.99
CA PRO A 41 -22.59 25.14 -5.80
C PRO A 41 -22.69 23.97 -4.82
N LEU A 42 -23.82 23.26 -4.79
CA LEU A 42 -24.03 22.07 -3.97
C LEU A 42 -23.26 20.84 -4.50
N GLY A 43 -23.21 20.65 -5.82
CA GLY A 43 -22.45 19.57 -6.47
C GLY A 43 -20.94 19.67 -6.23
N ARG A 44 -20.38 20.89 -6.25
CA ARG A 44 -18.97 21.12 -5.92
C ARG A 44 -18.62 20.72 -4.49
N GLY A 45 -19.47 21.09 -3.52
CA GLY A 45 -19.27 20.70 -2.12
C GLY A 45 -19.27 19.18 -1.92
N LEU A 46 -20.18 18.48 -2.61
CA LEU A 46 -20.27 17.02 -2.51
C LEU A 46 -19.02 16.32 -3.05
N ASN A 47 -18.48 16.78 -4.18
CA ASN A 47 -17.29 16.18 -4.80
C ASN A 47 -16.05 16.31 -3.91
N TRP A 48 -15.85 17.48 -3.30
CA TRP A 48 -14.77 17.67 -2.33
C TRP A 48 -14.95 16.81 -1.08
N GLY A 49 -16.18 16.57 -0.64
CA GLY A 49 -16.49 15.65 0.45
C GLY A 49 -16.10 14.20 0.12
N ILE A 50 -16.48 13.71 -1.06
CA ILE A 50 -16.13 12.35 -1.52
C ILE A 50 -14.61 12.20 -1.65
N ALA A 51 -13.93 13.21 -2.22
CA ALA A 51 -12.47 13.21 -2.32
C ALA A 51 -11.81 13.08 -0.94
N ALA A 52 -12.29 13.83 0.06
CA ALA A 52 -11.80 13.72 1.43
C ALA A 52 -12.02 12.32 2.03
N LEU A 53 -13.20 11.74 1.85
CA LEU A 53 -13.50 10.38 2.34
C LEU A 53 -12.58 9.33 1.71
N LEU A 54 -12.36 9.40 0.39
CA LEU A 54 -11.48 8.48 -0.32
C LEU A 54 -10.03 8.62 0.14
N VAL A 55 -9.54 9.84 0.32
CA VAL A 55 -8.17 10.08 0.82
C VAL A 55 -8.00 9.48 2.21
N VAL A 56 -8.94 9.71 3.13
CA VAL A 56 -8.86 9.21 4.50
C VAL A 56 -8.94 7.69 4.56
N VAL A 57 -9.88 7.08 3.83
CA VAL A 57 -10.01 5.61 3.83
C VAL A 57 -8.77 4.96 3.23
N ASN A 58 -8.27 5.49 2.11
CA ASN A 58 -7.05 4.98 1.49
C ASN A 58 -5.82 5.16 2.38
N SER A 59 -5.72 6.26 3.15
CA SER A 59 -4.60 6.45 4.07
C SER A 59 -4.66 5.47 5.24
N VAL A 60 -5.85 5.20 5.79
CA VAL A 60 -6.04 4.22 6.88
C VAL A 60 -5.70 2.81 6.39
N ILE A 61 -6.23 2.38 5.26
CA ILE A 61 -5.94 1.07 4.68
C ILE A 61 -4.44 0.95 4.36
N GLY A 62 -3.86 1.99 3.76
CA GLY A 62 -2.43 2.05 3.46
C GLY A 62 -1.56 1.91 4.72
N GLY A 63 -1.93 2.59 5.81
CA GLY A 63 -1.24 2.51 7.09
C GLY A 63 -1.30 1.10 7.70
N ILE A 64 -2.49 0.49 7.72
CA ILE A 64 -2.69 -0.86 8.26
C ILE A 64 -1.90 -1.88 7.43
N CYS A 65 -1.98 -1.82 6.10
CA CYS A 65 -1.22 -2.69 5.22
C CYS A 65 0.30 -2.55 5.44
N CYS A 66 0.81 -1.32 5.57
CA CYS A 66 2.22 -1.07 5.86
C CYS A 66 2.66 -1.68 7.19
N PHE A 67 1.80 -1.62 8.21
CA PHE A 67 2.10 -2.16 9.53
C PHE A 67 2.24 -3.69 9.52
N PHE A 68 1.25 -4.41 8.97
CA PHE A 68 1.33 -5.87 8.85
C PHE A 68 2.50 -6.30 7.98
N TYR A 69 2.76 -5.57 6.90
CA TYR A 69 3.91 -5.80 6.06
C TYR A 69 5.23 -5.67 6.82
N PHE A 70 5.37 -4.64 7.66
CA PHE A 70 6.57 -4.44 8.49
C PHE A 70 6.80 -5.59 9.46
N ILE A 71 5.74 -6.08 10.13
CA ILE A 71 5.83 -7.22 11.04
C ILE A 71 6.27 -8.48 10.30
N ALA A 72 5.63 -8.82 9.18
CA ALA A 72 5.98 -10.01 8.39
C ALA A 72 7.44 -9.97 7.90
N ARG A 73 7.91 -8.78 7.47
CA ARG A 73 9.31 -8.59 7.10
C ARG A 73 10.26 -8.74 8.28
N ARG A 74 9.89 -8.24 9.47
CA ARG A 74 10.73 -8.38 10.66
C ARG A 74 10.79 -9.83 11.14
N ALA A 75 9.67 -10.52 11.17
CA ALA A 75 9.58 -11.93 11.54
C ALA A 75 10.45 -12.81 10.63
N SER A 76 10.37 -12.60 9.30
CA SER A 76 11.19 -13.37 8.35
C SER A 76 12.71 -13.12 8.49
N ARG A 77 13.14 -11.94 8.95
CA ARG A 77 14.57 -11.68 9.23
C ARG A 77 15.06 -12.40 10.48
N ILE A 78 14.27 -12.39 11.55
CA ILE A 78 14.61 -13.07 12.81
C ILE A 78 14.68 -14.58 12.58
N ALA A 79 13.69 -15.16 11.89
CA ALA A 79 13.69 -16.58 11.55
C ALA A 79 14.90 -17.01 10.70
N ALA A 80 15.37 -16.13 9.79
CA ALA A 80 16.58 -16.40 9.02
C ALA A 80 17.85 -16.40 9.89
N GLU A 81 17.92 -15.51 10.89
CA GLU A 81 19.05 -15.41 11.81
C GLU A 81 19.13 -16.64 12.74
N GLU A 82 17.99 -17.10 13.26
CA GLU A 82 17.89 -18.34 14.04
C GLU A 82 18.32 -19.58 13.22
N ALA A 83 17.97 -19.65 11.94
CA ALA A 83 18.40 -20.75 11.07
C ALA A 83 19.93 -20.80 10.89
N HIS A 84 20.61 -19.64 10.83
CA HIS A 84 22.07 -19.59 10.75
C HIS A 84 22.74 -20.02 12.07
N LEU A 85 22.15 -19.69 13.21
CA LEU A 85 22.63 -20.12 14.53
C LEU A 85 22.40 -21.63 14.77
N ALA A 86 21.28 -22.17 14.30
CA ALA A 86 20.98 -23.60 14.37
C ALA A 86 21.96 -24.46 13.55
N VAL A 87 22.33 -24.00 12.35
CA VAL A 87 23.34 -24.68 11.51
C VAL A 87 24.73 -24.62 12.13
N GLY A 88 25.12 -23.48 12.72
CA GLY A 88 26.42 -23.34 13.40
C GLY A 88 26.56 -24.21 14.65
N SER A 89 25.47 -24.45 15.37
CA SER A 89 25.43 -25.35 16.53
C SER A 89 25.59 -26.82 16.12
N ALA A 90 24.87 -27.27 15.09
CA ALA A 90 24.97 -28.65 14.59
C ALA A 90 26.38 -29.01 14.08
N SER A 91 27.11 -28.05 13.50
CA SER A 91 28.48 -28.27 13.01
C SER A 91 29.53 -28.40 14.11
N LYS A 92 29.26 -27.96 15.34
CA LYS A 92 30.25 -27.97 16.45
C LYS A 92 30.17 -29.23 17.32
N SER A 93 29.17 -30.07 17.10
CA SER A 93 28.96 -31.34 17.80
C SER A 93 29.45 -32.58 17.04
N ILE A 94 30.11 -32.39 15.89
CA ILE A 94 30.74 -33.47 15.10
C ILE A 94 32.26 -33.42 15.21
#